data_AF-A0A6J6KPY3-F1
#
_entry.id   AF-A0A6J6KPY3-F1
#
_cell.length_a   1.000
_cell.length_b   1.000
_cell.length_c   1.000
_cell.angle_alpha   90.00
_cell.angle_beta   90.00
_cell.angle_gamma   90.00
#
_symmetry.space_group_name_H-M   'P 1'
#
loop_
_entity.id
_entity.type
_entity.pdbx_description
1 polymer ?
#
loop_
_entity_poly.entity_id
_entity_poly.type
_entity_poly.pdbx_seq_one_letter_code
_entity_poly.pdbx_strand_id
1 'polypeptide(L)'
;MIMASVAPSSLSLPSGSLAIQVDSSLNDANITRAVVERLNYIGASVVLIRELTDTPPQQTIFRYSDKAMVELAKVGLEAVLGPLKYQQLKKPVEGISAQIVIGQDFVNFLGSSPALPPTTIAADE
;
A
#
# COMPACT_ATOMS: atom_id res chain seq x y z
N MET A 1 31.78 -17.47 29.02
CA MET A 1 31.16 -17.20 27.72
C MET A 1 29.73 -16.76 27.96
N ILE A 2 29.32 -15.59 27.47
CA ILE A 2 27.94 -15.09 27.61
C ILE A 2 27.22 -15.41 26.30
N MET A 3 26.24 -16.30 26.35
CA MET A 3 25.35 -16.59 25.22
C MET A 3 24.29 -15.49 25.17
N ALA A 4 24.42 -14.54 24.23
CA ALA A 4 23.32 -13.67 23.87
C ALA A 4 22.38 -14.45 22.94
N SER A 5 21.30 -15.01 23.51
CA SER A 5 20.17 -15.51 22.74
C SER A 5 19.40 -14.30 22.22
N VAL A 6 19.63 -13.95 20.95
CA VAL A 6 18.67 -13.13 20.21
C VAL A 6 17.68 -14.09 19.57
N ALA A 7 16.41 -14.01 19.95
CA ALA A 7 15.36 -14.66 19.19
C ALA A 7 15.26 -13.94 17.83
N PRO A 8 15.53 -14.59 16.69
CA PRO A 8 15.25 -14.00 15.40
C PRO A 8 13.77 -14.19 15.14
N SER A 9 12.94 -13.41 15.82
CA SER A 9 11.58 -13.15 15.39
C SER A 9 11.55 -11.78 14.73
N SER A 10 12.53 -11.51 13.86
CA SER A 10 12.31 -10.51 12.82
C SER A 10 11.23 -11.11 11.95
N LEU A 11 10.07 -10.48 11.95
CA LEU A 11 8.98 -10.76 11.04
C LEU A 11 9.50 -10.38 9.64
N SER A 12 10.32 -11.25 9.06
CA SER A 12 10.85 -11.07 7.73
C SER A 12 9.66 -11.19 6.81
N LEU A 13 9.21 -10.04 6.31
CA LEU A 13 8.29 -10.01 5.17
C LEU A 13 8.89 -10.94 4.11
N PRO A 14 8.08 -11.83 3.50
CA PRO A 14 8.57 -12.68 2.44
C PRO A 14 9.29 -11.79 1.42
N SER A 15 10.50 -12.17 1.03
CA SER A 15 11.28 -11.46 0.02
C SER A 15 10.40 -11.28 -1.24
N GLY A 16 9.90 -10.07 -1.47
CA GLY A 16 8.92 -9.75 -2.51
C GLY A 16 7.59 -9.13 -2.02
N SER A 17 7.29 -9.16 -0.73
CA SER A 17 6.11 -8.50 -0.16
C SER A 17 6.35 -7.00 0.03
N LEU A 18 5.50 -6.18 -0.61
CA LEU A 18 5.47 -4.74 -0.40
C LEU A 18 4.90 -4.45 0.99
N ALA A 19 5.75 -4.03 1.93
CA ALA A 19 5.34 -3.48 3.20
C ALA A 19 4.87 -2.03 3.01
N ILE A 20 3.56 -1.82 3.12
CA ILE A 20 2.92 -0.55 2.84
C ILE A 20 2.42 0.08 4.13
N GLN A 21 2.79 1.34 4.32
CA GLN A 21 2.12 2.22 5.27
C GLN A 21 0.99 2.96 4.56
N VAL A 22 -0.19 2.99 5.15
CA VAL A 22 -1.34 3.76 4.67
C VAL A 22 -1.56 4.96 5.58
N ASP A 23 -1.56 6.15 5.00
CA ASP A 23 -1.92 7.40 5.68
C ASP A 23 -3.24 7.90 5.12
N SER A 24 -4.24 8.03 5.99
CA SER A 24 -5.53 8.61 5.68
C SER A 24 -5.69 9.91 6.46
N SER A 25 -6.22 10.95 5.83
CA SER A 25 -6.67 12.17 6.54
C SER A 25 -8.18 12.39 6.40
N LEU A 26 -8.89 11.33 5.99
CA LEU A 26 -10.33 11.35 5.73
C LEU A 26 -11.13 11.01 6.99
N ASN A 27 -10.50 10.37 7.99
CA ASN A 27 -11.15 9.91 9.22
C ASN A 27 -12.41 9.06 8.98
N ASP A 28 -12.41 8.25 7.91
CA ASP A 28 -13.50 7.35 7.56
C ASP A 28 -13.02 5.90 7.52
N ALA A 29 -13.51 5.10 8.47
CA ALA A 29 -13.15 3.69 8.61
C ALA A 29 -13.53 2.83 7.38
N ASN A 30 -14.57 3.21 6.62
CA ASN A 30 -14.97 2.46 5.43
C ASN A 30 -13.94 2.63 4.30
N ILE A 31 -13.39 3.83 4.15
CA ILE A 31 -12.37 4.14 3.15
C ILE A 31 -11.06 3.43 3.52
N THR A 32 -10.67 3.50 4.79
CA THR A 32 -9.48 2.82 5.32
C THR A 32 -9.61 1.30 5.20
N ARG A 33 -10.80 0.73 5.41
CA ARG A 33 -11.02 -0.70 5.17
C ARG A 33 -10.93 -1.06 3.68
N ALA A 34 -11.57 -0.28 2.81
CA ALA A 34 -11.60 -0.53 1.38
C ALA A 34 -10.19 -0.50 0.76
N VAL A 35 -9.32 0.43 1.19
CA VAL A 35 -7.94 0.46 0.71
C VAL A 35 -7.16 -0.78 1.15
N VAL A 36 -7.33 -1.24 2.39
CA VAL A 36 -6.66 -2.46 2.89
C VAL A 36 -7.11 -3.69 2.10
N GLU A 37 -8.41 -3.85 1.87
CA GLU A 37 -8.95 -4.97 1.09
C GLU A 37 -8.39 -4.98 -0.35
N ARG A 38 -8.32 -3.81 -0.98
CA ARG A 38 -7.77 -3.64 -2.34
C ARG A 38 -6.26 -3.89 -2.43
N LEU A 39 -5.50 -3.48 -1.42
CA LEU A 39 -4.07 -3.76 -1.34
C LEU A 39 -3.79 -5.25 -1.08
N ASN A 40 -4.57 -5.87 -0.20
CA ASN A 40 -4.45 -7.29 0.07
C ASN A 40 -4.80 -8.14 -1.17
N TYR A 41 -5.77 -7.68 -1.98
CA TYR A 41 -6.13 -8.35 -3.23
C TYR A 41 -4.95 -8.50 -4.21
N ILE A 42 -4.03 -7.52 -4.26
CA ILE A 42 -2.81 -7.61 -5.08
C ILE A 42 -1.60 -8.20 -4.34
N GLY A 43 -1.82 -8.78 -3.15
CA GLY A 43 -0.77 -9.39 -2.34
C GLY A 43 0.14 -8.39 -1.61
N ALA A 44 -0.24 -7.11 -1.53
CA ALA A 44 0.51 -6.12 -0.77
C ALA A 44 0.19 -6.20 0.73
N SER A 45 1.21 -6.15 1.58
CA SER A 45 1.07 -6.24 3.03
C SER A 45 0.97 -4.86 3.65
N VAL A 46 -0.18 -4.51 4.20
CA VAL A 46 -0.34 -3.28 4.99
C VAL A 46 0.25 -3.49 6.38
N VAL A 47 1.37 -2.82 6.67
CA VAL A 47 2.09 -2.97 7.94
C VAL A 47 1.69 -1.92 8.98
N LEU A 48 1.18 -0.77 8.53
CA LEU A 48 0.81 0.34 9.39
C LEU A 48 -0.27 1.19 8.74
N ILE A 49 -1.26 1.60 9.53
CA ILE A 49 -2.29 2.55 9.14
C ILE A 49 -2.19 3.75 10.08
N ARG A 50 -2.18 4.96 9.53
CA ARG A 50 -2.18 6.21 10.30
C ARG A 50 -3.34 7.09 9.85
N GLU A 51 -4.20 7.43 10.80
CA GLU A 51 -5.19 8.49 10.61
C GLU A 51 -4.55 9.81 11.04
N LEU A 52 -4.50 10.77 10.12
CA LEU A 52 -3.90 12.08 10.28
C LEU A 52 -5.01 13.13 10.36
N THR A 53 -4.74 14.21 11.09
CA THR A 53 -5.68 15.35 11.22
C THR A 53 -5.45 16.44 10.18
N ASP A 54 -4.60 16.18 9.20
CA ASP A 54 -4.28 17.10 8.10
C ASP A 54 -5.40 17.19 7.06
N THR A 55 -5.33 18.18 6.17
CA THR A 55 -6.25 18.26 5.03
C THR A 55 -5.95 17.13 4.03
N PRO A 56 -6.94 16.30 3.64
CA PRO A 56 -6.71 15.22 2.69
C PRO A 56 -6.28 15.79 1.32
N PRO A 57 -5.24 15.21 0.68
CA PRO A 57 -4.85 15.64 -0.65
C PRO A 57 -5.94 15.30 -1.67
N GLN A 58 -5.99 16.06 -2.77
CA GLN A 58 -6.89 15.71 -3.88
C GLN A 58 -6.48 14.39 -4.54
N GLN A 59 -5.19 14.22 -4.80
CA GLN A 59 -4.64 13.01 -5.44
C GLN A 59 -4.18 11.99 -4.42
N THR A 60 -4.38 10.71 -4.72
CA THR A 60 -3.76 9.60 -3.97
C THR A 60 -2.29 9.51 -4.34
N ILE A 61 -1.40 9.49 -3.34
CA ILE A 61 0.05 9.58 -3.55
C ILE A 61 0.72 8.28 -3.13
N PHE A 62 1.42 7.63 -4.06
CA PHE A 62 2.33 6.52 -3.79
C PHE A 62 3.75 7.05 -3.59
N ARG A 63 4.22 6.96 -2.35
CA ARG A 63 5.56 7.35 -1.93
C ARG A 63 6.47 6.13 -1.85
N TYR A 64 7.57 6.14 -2.59
CA TYR A 64 8.45 4.97 -2.75
C TYR A 64 9.90 5.28 -2.40
N SER A 65 10.61 4.27 -1.88
CA SER A 65 12.04 4.37 -1.56
C SER A 65 12.91 4.05 -2.79
N ASP A 66 12.57 2.98 -3.52
CA ASP A 66 13.28 2.50 -4.71
C ASP A 66 12.42 2.64 -5.98
N LYS A 67 13.03 3.14 -7.07
CA LYS A 67 12.39 3.29 -8.37
C LYS A 67 11.99 1.95 -8.99
N ALA A 68 12.71 0.87 -8.71
CA ALA A 68 12.35 -0.47 -9.20
C ALA A 68 10.94 -0.88 -8.72
N MET A 69 10.49 -0.38 -7.56
CA MET A 69 9.15 -0.64 -7.05
C MET A 69 8.07 0.10 -7.83
N VAL A 70 8.39 1.22 -8.49
CA VAL A 70 7.40 2.04 -9.22
C VAL A 70 6.82 1.26 -10.39
N GLU A 71 7.66 0.56 -11.15
CA GLU A 71 7.23 -0.21 -12.32
C GLU A 71 6.29 -1.35 -11.91
N LEU A 72 6.63 -2.08 -10.86
CA LEU A 72 5.81 -3.15 -10.29
C LEU A 72 4.50 -2.61 -9.69
N ALA A 73 4.58 -1.47 -9.02
CA ALA A 73 3.46 -0.81 -8.38
C ALA A 73 2.46 -0.23 -9.40
N LYS A 74 2.93 0.26 -10.55
CA LYS A 74 2.09 0.98 -11.51
C LYS A 74 0.98 0.13 -12.10
N VAL A 75 1.31 -1.08 -12.53
CA VAL A 75 0.33 -1.98 -13.16
C VAL A 75 -0.69 -2.50 -12.13
N GLY A 76 -0.24 -2.88 -10.93
CA GLY A 76 -1.10 -3.48 -9.91
C GLY A 76 -1.89 -2.47 -9.07
N LEU A 77 -1.25 -1.39 -8.60
CA LEU A 77 -1.89 -0.44 -7.69
C LEU A 77 -2.88 0.46 -8.40
N GLU A 78 -2.59 0.95 -9.60
CA GLU A 78 -3.54 1.83 -10.31
C GLU A 78 -4.83 1.08 -10.67
N ALA A 79 -4.75 -0.24 -10.90
CA ALA A 79 -5.91 -1.09 -11.15
C ALA A 79 -6.84 -1.21 -9.93
N VAL A 80 -6.31 -1.17 -8.71
CA VAL A 80 -7.11 -1.36 -7.48
C VAL A 80 -7.35 -0.08 -6.69
N LEU A 81 -6.55 0.96 -6.88
CA LEU A 81 -6.63 2.25 -6.17
C LEU A 81 -7.03 3.43 -7.08
N GLY A 82 -7.11 3.22 -8.39
CA GLY A 82 -7.34 4.30 -9.36
C GLY A 82 -6.06 5.12 -9.61
N PRO A 83 -6.18 6.34 -10.16
CA PRO A 83 -5.03 7.14 -10.56
C PRO A 83 -4.12 7.50 -9.36
N LEU A 84 -2.81 7.31 -9.53
CA LEU A 84 -1.82 7.55 -8.49
C LEU A 84 -0.79 8.59 -8.91
N LYS A 85 -0.38 9.41 -7.94
CA LYS A 85 0.79 10.26 -8.07
C LYS A 85 2.00 9.60 -7.41
N TYR A 86 3.09 9.49 -8.16
CA TYR A 86 4.33 8.88 -7.69
C TYR A 86 5.26 9.95 -7.10
N GLN A 87 5.77 9.71 -5.89
CA GLN A 87 6.70 10.61 -5.22
C GLN A 87 7.82 9.81 -4.53
N GLN A 88 9.08 10.23 -4.69
CA GLN A 88 10.17 9.57 -4.00
C GLN A 88 10.23 9.97 -2.52
N LEU A 89 10.41 9.00 -1.63
CA LEU A 89 10.69 9.22 -0.20
C LEU A 89 12.09 9.82 -0.06
N LYS A 90 12.17 11.00 0.59
CA LYS A 90 13.45 11.65 0.89
C LYS A 90 14.23 10.93 1.99
N LYS A 91 13.52 10.25 2.90
CA LYS A 91 14.09 9.47 4.00
C LYS A 91 13.31 8.15 4.10
N PRO A 92 13.88 7.02 3.69
CA PRO A 92 13.23 5.73 3.88
C PRO A 92 13.09 5.42 5.38
N VAL A 93 12.03 4.71 5.74
CA VAL A 93 11.81 4.21 7.10
C VAL A 93 12.09 2.72 7.07
N GLU A 94 12.91 2.24 8.02
CA GLU A 94 13.27 0.83 8.10
C GLU A 94 12.01 -0.04 8.31
N GLY A 95 11.87 -1.10 7.53
CA GLY A 95 10.70 -1.99 7.55
C GLY A 95 9.48 -1.49 6.75
N ILE A 96 9.52 -0.31 6.13
CA ILE A 96 8.45 0.22 5.26
C ILE A 96 9.00 0.43 3.85
N SER A 97 8.49 -0.33 2.89
CA SER A 97 8.94 -0.26 1.50
C SER A 97 8.32 0.92 0.76
N ALA A 98 7.05 1.22 1.06
CA ALA A 98 6.31 2.32 0.46
C ALA A 98 5.25 2.91 1.42
N GLN A 99 4.83 4.13 1.13
CA GLN A 99 3.79 4.85 1.85
C GLN A 99 2.70 5.29 0.86
N ILE A 100 1.45 5.02 1.17
CA ILE A 100 0.29 5.48 0.40
C ILE A 100 -0.42 6.55 1.20
N VAL A 101 -0.54 7.75 0.63
CA VAL A 101 -1.37 8.82 1.20
C VAL A 101 -2.69 8.84 0.44
N ILE A 102 -3.78 8.57 1.14
CA ILE A 102 -5.13 8.50 0.56
C ILE A 102 -5.64 9.90 0.24
N GLY A 103 -6.02 10.10 -1.02
CA GLY A 103 -6.62 11.34 -1.49
C GLY A 103 -8.07 11.18 -1.92
N GLN A 104 -8.70 12.29 -2.27
CA GLN A 104 -10.08 12.34 -2.73
C GLN A 104 -10.31 11.52 -4.01
N ASP A 105 -9.30 11.38 -4.87
CA ASP A 105 -9.35 10.55 -6.08
C ASP A 105 -9.69 9.09 -5.77
N PHE A 106 -9.16 8.52 -4.66
CA PHE A 106 -9.50 7.17 -4.26
C PHE A 106 -10.97 7.06 -3.81
N VAL A 107 -11.49 8.07 -3.12
CA VAL A 107 -12.90 8.11 -2.70
C VAL A 107 -13.82 8.17 -3.91
N ASN A 108 -13.48 9.00 -4.90
CA ASN A 108 -14.22 9.12 -6.16
C ASN A 108 -14.16 7.81 -6.96
N PHE A 109 -13.00 7.16 -6.96
CA PHE A 109 -12.82 5.85 -7.56
C PHE A 109 -13.71 4.80 -6.87
N LEU A 110 -13.76 4.74 -5.54
CA LEU A 110 -14.68 3.86 -4.81
C LEU A 110 -16.15 4.16 -5.11
N GLY A 111 -16.53 5.44 -5.20
CA GLY A 111 -17.90 5.87 -5.53
C GLY A 111 -18.36 5.40 -6.91
N SER A 112 -17.42 5.13 -7.82
CA SER A 112 -17.72 4.55 -9.15
C SER A 112 -17.98 3.03 -9.10
N SER A 113 -17.94 2.43 -7.90
CA SER A 113 -18.09 0.98 -7.62
C SER A 113 -17.32 0.04 -8.57
N PRO A 114 -16.01 0.28 -8.83
CA PRO A 114 -15.22 -0.60 -9.67
C PRO A 114 -15.02 -1.93 -8.94
N ALA A 115 -15.44 -3.02 -9.59
CA ALA A 115 -15.11 -4.37 -9.14
C ALA A 115 -13.59 -4.52 -9.05
N LEU A 116 -13.11 -5.33 -8.10
CA LEU A 116 -11.73 -5.80 -8.14
C LEU A 116 -11.52 -6.52 -9.48
N PRO A 117 -10.34 -6.38 -10.12
CA PRO A 117 -10.09 -7.07 -11.37
C PRO A 117 -10.30 -8.60 -11.20
N PRO A 118 -10.59 -9.34 -12.27
CA PRO A 118 -10.71 -10.80 -12.16
C PRO A 118 -9.34 -11.44 -11.92
N THR A 119 -9.22 -12.30 -10.90
CA THR A 119 -8.06 -13.20 -10.75
C THR A 119 -8.23 -14.40 -11.68
N THR A 120 -7.99 -14.22 -12.99
CA THR A 120 -7.95 -15.37 -13.90
C THR A 120 -6.58 -16.03 -13.79
N ILE A 121 -6.49 -17.12 -13.02
CA ILE A 121 -5.44 -18.11 -13.23
C ILE A 121 -5.95 -18.93 -14.42
N ALA A 122 -5.31 -18.81 -15.57
CA ALA A 122 -5.51 -19.80 -16.62
C ALA A 122 -5.05 -21.14 -16.02
N ALA A 123 -6.00 -22.05 -15.79
CA ALA A 123 -5.66 -23.44 -15.62
C ALA A 123 -5.08 -23.87 -16.98
N ASP A 124 -3.75 -23.97 -17.03
CA ASP A 124 -3.06 -24.63 -18.13
C ASP A 124 -3.47 -26.11 -18.05
N GLU A 125 -4.20 -26.59 -19.05
CA GLU A 125 -4.52 -28.02 -19.26
C GLU A 125 -3.34 -28.76 -19.90
#